data_AF-A0A822DLK5-F1
#
_entry.id   AF-A0A822DLK5-F1
#
_cell.length_a   1.000
_cell.length_b   1.000
_cell.length_c   1.000
_cell.angle_alpha   90.00
_cell.angle_beta   90.00
_cell.angle_gamma   90.00
#
_symmetry.space_group_name_H-M   'P 1'
#
loop_
_entity.id
_entity.type
_entity.pdbx_description
1 polymer ?
#
loop_
_entity_poly.entity_id
_entity_poly.type
_entity_poly.pdbx_seq_one_letter_code
_entity_poly.pdbx_strand_id
1 'polypeptide(L)'
;MHISVANYGDTEELLTIEIAPDLTIKDLKAIIESESDFGIKADEMNLYFDGKLLRNENKTLEGSNLKDYDVVTCQRKPRMCFLRDCD
;
A
#
# COMPACT_ATOMS: atom_id res chain seq x y z
N MET A 1 -7.45 8.99 10.93
CA MET A 1 -7.12 7.61 11.32
C MET A 1 -5.68 7.35 10.91
N HIS A 2 -4.89 6.68 11.73
CA HIS A 2 -3.50 6.37 11.41
C HIS A 2 -3.40 4.93 10.94
N ILE A 3 -2.67 4.68 9.85
CA ILE A 3 -2.29 3.32 9.45
C ILE A 3 -0.80 3.23 9.27
N SER A 4 -0.25 2.04 9.51
CA SER A 4 1.16 1.75 9.29
C SER A 4 1.32 0.96 8.00
N VAL A 5 2.11 1.49 7.08
CA VAL A 5 2.41 0.88 5.79
C VAL A 5 3.77 0.23 5.87
N ALA A 6 3.84 -1.07 5.59
CA ALA A 6 5.07 -1.84 5.57
C ALA A 6 5.41 -2.29 4.14
N ASN A 7 6.65 -2.12 3.70
CA ASN A 7 7.12 -2.64 2.43
C ASN A 7 7.42 -4.15 2.51
N TYR A 8 6.77 -4.96 1.65
CA TYR A 8 7.00 -6.40 1.55
C TYR A 8 8.33 -6.69 0.83
N GLY A 9 9.43 -6.63 1.59
CA GLY A 9 10.79 -6.85 1.09
C GLY A 9 11.84 -6.19 1.98
N ASP A 10 11.47 -5.08 2.61
CA ASP A 10 12.34 -4.28 3.46
C ASP A 10 11.74 -4.26 4.88
N THR A 11 12.22 -5.17 5.72
CA THR A 11 11.70 -5.39 7.09
C THR A 11 11.88 -4.20 8.05
N GLU A 12 12.61 -3.16 7.65
CA GLU A 12 12.88 -1.96 8.47
C GLU A 12 12.10 -0.73 8.00
N GLU A 13 11.30 -0.84 6.95
CA GLU A 13 10.58 0.28 6.35
C GLU A 13 9.07 0.21 6.69
N LEU A 14 8.72 0.83 7.83
CA LEU A 14 7.35 1.02 8.31
C LEU A 14 7.04 2.52 8.43
N LEU A 15 6.11 3.01 7.61
CA LEU A 15 5.70 4.42 7.62
C LEU A 15 4.27 4.55 8.19
N THR A 16 4.06 5.46 9.13
CA THR A 16 2.71 5.76 9.63
C THR A 16 2.16 7.00 8.93
N ILE A 17 1.03 6.86 8.25
CA ILE A 17 0.36 7.96 7.54
C ILE A 17 -1.03 8.24 8.14
N GLU A 18 -1.45 9.49 8.07
CA GLU A 18 -2.79 9.91 8.50
C GLU A 18 -3.76 9.92 7.31
N ILE A 19 -4.87 9.22 7.45
CA ILE A 19 -5.90 9.05 6.42
C ILE A 19 -7.31 9.20 7.01
N ALA A 20 -8.28 9.60 6.20
CA ALA A 20 -9.69 9.63 6.59
C ALA A 20 -10.37 8.25 6.37
N PRO A 21 -11.27 7.80 7.26
CA PRO A 21 -11.99 6.52 7.11
C PRO A 21 -12.95 6.48 5.91
N ASP A 22 -13.42 7.66 5.48
CA ASP A 22 -14.26 7.85 4.29
C ASP A 22 -13.49 7.69 2.97
N LEU A 23 -12.16 7.63 3.01
CA LEU A 23 -11.36 7.44 1.81
C LEU A 23 -11.51 6.02 1.26
N THR A 24 -11.29 5.95 -0.05
CA THR A 24 -11.29 4.70 -0.79
C THR A 24 -9.89 4.09 -0.83
N ILE A 25 -9.80 2.78 -1.07
CA ILE A 25 -8.52 2.10 -1.29
C ILE A 25 -7.71 2.76 -2.42
N LYS A 26 -8.38 3.29 -3.46
CA LYS A 26 -7.70 4.00 -4.55
C LYS A 26 -6.95 5.24 -4.04
N ASP A 27 -7.62 6.03 -3.22
CA ASP A 27 -7.07 7.27 -2.68
C ASP A 27 -5.96 6.96 -1.67
N LEU A 28 -6.14 5.93 -0.84
CA LEU A 28 -5.12 5.40 0.05
C LEU A 28 -3.80 5.15 -0.70
N LYS A 29 -3.86 4.46 -1.85
CA LYS A 29 -2.65 4.18 -2.64
C LYS A 29 -1.96 5.45 -3.13
N ALA A 30 -2.71 6.49 -3.50
CA ALA A 30 -2.14 7.76 -3.94
C ALA A 30 -1.49 8.53 -2.78
N ILE A 31 -2.11 8.50 -1.60
CA ILE A 31 -1.52 9.06 -0.38
C ILE A 31 -0.26 8.31 -0.01
N ILE A 32 -0.29 6.97 -0.01
CA ILE A 32 0.89 6.15 0.26
C ILE A 32 1.98 6.44 -0.77
N GLU A 33 1.67 6.55 -2.06
CA GLU A 33 2.66 6.94 -3.09
C GLU A 33 3.28 8.32 -2.83
N SER A 34 2.48 9.28 -2.32
CA SER A 34 2.93 10.66 -2.09
C SER A 34 3.69 10.84 -0.77
N GLU A 35 3.23 10.17 0.29
CA GLU A 35 3.80 10.26 1.64
C GLU A 35 4.93 9.25 1.86
N SER A 36 4.92 8.12 1.15
CA SER A 36 5.90 7.04 1.35
C SER A 36 6.94 7.01 0.25
N ASP A 37 8.20 6.96 0.68
CA ASP A 37 9.37 6.93 -0.20
C ASP A 37 9.71 5.50 -0.71
N PHE A 38 8.76 4.56 -0.69
CA PHE A 38 8.99 3.19 -1.18
C PHE A 38 9.29 3.14 -2.70
N GLY A 39 9.02 4.23 -3.43
CA GLY A 39 9.18 4.29 -4.89
C GLY A 39 8.21 3.36 -5.63
N ILE A 40 7.09 2.98 -5.01
CA ILE A 40 6.05 2.13 -5.59
C ILE A 40 4.90 3.02 -6.03
N LYS A 41 4.61 3.04 -7.33
CA LYS A 41 3.45 3.78 -7.84
C LYS A 41 2.14 3.14 -7.42
N ALA A 42 1.08 3.91 -7.20
CA ALA A 42 -0.27 3.45 -6.86
C ALA A 42 -0.80 2.41 -7.86
N ASP A 43 -0.47 2.55 -9.15
CA ASP A 43 -0.83 1.59 -10.21
C ASP A 43 -0.07 0.25 -10.07
N GLU A 44 1.17 0.32 -9.59
CA GLU A 44 2.06 -0.82 -9.39
C GLU A 44 2.04 -1.34 -7.95
N MET A 45 1.26 -0.71 -7.07
CA MET A 45 1.15 -1.03 -5.66
C MET A 45 0.05 -2.05 -5.41
N ASN A 46 0.39 -3.14 -4.75
CA ASN A 46 -0.54 -4.08 -4.17
C ASN A 46 -0.61 -3.85 -2.67
N LEU A 47 -1.79 -3.47 -2.17
CA LEU A 47 -2.05 -3.36 -0.74
C LEU A 47 -2.61 -4.68 -0.23
N TYR A 48 -1.97 -5.23 0.79
CA TYR A 48 -2.42 -6.41 1.50
C TYR A 48 -2.79 -6.04 2.93
N PHE A 49 -3.99 -6.40 3.32
CA PHE A 49 -4.50 -6.24 4.68
C PHE A 49 -4.94 -7.59 5.21
N ASP A 50 -4.42 -7.99 6.37
CA ASP A 50 -4.71 -9.32 6.97
C ASP A 50 -4.45 -10.48 5.98
N GLY A 51 -3.40 -10.35 5.16
CA GLY A 51 -3.07 -11.31 4.10
C GLY A 51 -4.03 -11.32 2.89
N LYS A 52 -5.01 -10.41 2.82
CA LYS A 52 -5.93 -10.24 1.70
C LYS A 52 -5.53 -9.04 0.84
N LEU A 53 -5.37 -9.29 -0.46
CA LEU A 53 -5.15 -8.24 -1.44
C LEU A 53 -6.40 -7.36 -1.57
N LEU A 54 -6.25 -6.06 -1.35
CA LEU A 54 -7.28 -5.05 -1.50
C LEU A 54 -7.48 -4.72 -2.99
N ARG A 55 -8.09 -5.64 -3.75
CA ARG A 55 -8.49 -5.40 -5.15
C ARG A 55 -9.67 -4.45 -5.28
N ASN A 56 -10.45 -4.27 -4.22
CA ASN A 56 -11.65 -3.45 -4.27
C ASN A 56 -11.28 -1.99 -4.02
N GLU A 57 -10.86 -1.32 -5.09
CA GLU A 57 -10.44 0.08 -5.07
C GLU A 57 -11.59 1.05 -4.72
N ASN A 58 -12.83 0.64 -5.03
CA ASN A 58 -14.05 1.39 -4.73
C ASN A 58 -14.59 1.14 -3.31
N LYS A 59 -13.94 0.27 -2.53
CA LYS A 59 -14.38 -0.01 -1.17
C LYS A 59 -13.77 1.03 -0.22
N THR A 60 -14.58 1.55 0.69
CA THR A 60 -14.10 2.44 1.74
C THR A 60 -13.27 1.67 2.76
N LEU A 61 -12.38 2.37 3.45
CA LEU A 61 -11.57 1.80 4.52
C LEU A 61 -12.46 1.33 5.67
N GLU A 62 -13.50 2.10 5.98
CA GLU A 62 -14.52 1.75 6.97
C GLU A 62 -15.24 0.43 6.62
N GLY A 63 -15.57 0.21 5.35
CA GLY A 63 -16.19 -1.05 4.91
C GLY A 63 -15.24 -2.26 4.96
N SER A 64 -13.94 -2.03 5.15
CA SER A 64 -12.90 -3.06 5.10
C SER A 64 -12.42 -3.52 6.48
N ASN A 65 -13.08 -3.10 7.57
CA ASN A 65 -12.69 -3.40 8.96
C ASN A 65 -11.27 -2.92 9.33
N LEU A 66 -10.72 -1.95 8.60
CA LEU A 66 -9.44 -1.34 8.94
C LEU A 66 -9.61 -0.46 10.20
N LYS A 67 -8.69 -0.58 11.16
CA LYS A 67 -8.68 0.18 12.42
C LYS A 67 -7.52 1.16 12.50
N ASP A 68 -7.58 2.08 13.46
CA ASP A 68 -6.42 2.88 13.81
C ASP A 68 -5.24 1.98 14.20
N TYR A 69 -4.05 2.33 13.72
CA TYR A 69 -2.81 1.58 13.86
C TYR A 69 -2.78 0.22 13.15
N ASP A 70 -3.66 0.01 12.18
CA ASP A 70 -3.62 -1.18 11.37
C ASP A 70 -2.39 -1.21 10.44
N VAL A 71 -1.84 -2.40 10.22
CA VAL A 71 -0.68 -2.62 9.36
C VAL A 71 -1.14 -3.12 8.00
N VAL A 72 -0.92 -2.29 6.99
CA VAL A 72 -1.07 -2.69 5.59
C VAL A 72 0.30 -2.97 5.00
N THR A 73 0.43 -4.09 4.30
CA THR A 73 1.65 -4.42 3.57
C THR A 73 1.50 -3.96 2.14
N CYS A 74 2.37 -3.04 1.72
CA CYS A 74 2.48 -2.67 0.32
C CYS A 74 3.52 -3.59 -0.34
N GLN A 75 3.18 -4.12 -1.51
CA GLN A 75 4.08 -4.91 -2.33
C GLN A 75 4.13 -4.27 -3.71
N ARG A 76 5.33 -4.08 -4.25
CA ARG A 76 5.48 -3.71 -5.64
C ARG A 76 5.05 -4.90 -6.51
N LYS A 77 4.08 -4.70 -7.39
CA LYS A 77 3.78 -5.65 -8.46
C LYS A 77 5.11 -5.94 -9.15
N PRO A 78 5.45 -7.21 -9.42
CA PRO A 78 6.62 -7.50 -10.22
C PRO A 78 6.42 -6.78 -11.55
N ARG A 79 7.13 -5.66 -11.75
CA ARG A 79 7.40 -5.21 -13.10
C ARG A 79 8.08 -6.42 -13.70
N MET A 80 7.44 -7.00 -14.70
CA MET A 80 8.09 -7.97 -15.54
C MET A 80 9.14 -7.20 -16.36
N CYS A 81 10.18 -6.72 -15.69
CA CYS A 81 11.44 -6.36 -16.29
C CYS A 81 12.07 -7.70 -16.65
N PHE A 82 11.72 -8.20 -17.83
CA PHE A 82 12.66 -8.99 -18.60
C PHE A 82 13.98 -8.21 -18.65
N LEU A 83 15.09 -8.94 -18.52
CA LEU A 83 16.47 -8.49 -18.70
C LEU A 83 17.06 -7.61 -17.59
N ARG A 84 17.66 -8.28 -16.59
CA ARG A 84 19.09 -8.02 -16.36
C ARG A 84 19.87 -8.89 -17.35
N ASP A 85 20.16 -8.36 -18.52
CA ASP A 85 21.38 -8.72 -19.23
C ASP A 85 22.21 -7.45 -19.38
N CYS A 86 23.51 -7.65 -19.24
CA CYS A 86 24.64 -6.76 -19.01
C CYS A 86 24.76 -5.47 -19.85
N ASP A 87 25.32 -4.42 -19.24
CA ASP A 87 26.48 -3.69 -19.77
C ASP A 87 27.45 -3.40 -18.61
#